data_AF-A0A929UQI8-F1
#
_entry.id   AF-A0A929UQI8-F1
#
_cell.length_a   1.000
_cell.length_b   1.000
_cell.length_c   1.000
_cell.angle_alpha   90.00
_cell.angle_beta   90.00
_cell.angle_gamma   90.00
#
_symmetry.space_group_name_H-M   'P 1'
#
loop_
_entity.id
_entity.type
_entity.pdbx_description
1 polymer ?
#
loop_
_entity_poly.entity_id
_entity_poly.type
_entity_poly.pdbx_seq_one_letter_code
_entity_poly.pdbx_strand_id
1 'polypeptide(L)'
;GNTCLTFHHLEIYEADPVEKDEAKPAENAEGPLYPRENMLLHKEEEDATLRILVKGPEGRMQRIPAICDLPDYKNLMVAPNEVMLPQPFFSDAWLRSLPVDSYGSVEFIPFDERSKKYTGRLEGFFLKKEKDAHAEGVSRKETVQKVQVKRRANGETRKLYKVLKRVNALAGEMRALSDEALSAQTQKLKALYKAGRSLDELLPEAYASIREAAGRVLGMYPYDVQVLGAIALHQGNIAEMVTGEGKTLVACMPLYLNALTEKSNILVTVNEYLAYRDGKQMTPLYQFMQMTLGIGVPENPSETIKISKKHAIYASDIVYTTNGALGFDYLIDNLAVSKKDKFLRDFYYCIIDEADSVLLDSAQTPLVISGAPRVQSNLHQVTDYFVSTLQQKKDYEVEDKNVWLTGRGIEKAERFFATDHLFSRENYDLIRNIVLALKAHAVYEKDKDYVVDDGEIKLLDVQTGRVLNGTKLRGGQHQALEAKENVKITMESRAMASITYQDFFNKFPKKAGMTGTGIYDIAEFKEIYGVGVVPIPTRNEIKRIDYPDRIFGNVEEQLYAALDEVMEIHATGQPVLLISESIAM
;
A
#
# COMPACT_ATOMS: atom_id res chain seq x y z
N GLY A 1 25.59 15.89 0.57
CA GLY A 1 26.19 15.22 -0.60
C GLY A 1 25.34 14.01 -0.91
N ASN A 2 24.61 14.10 -2.04
CA ASN A 2 23.75 13.09 -2.67
C ASN A 2 22.65 12.45 -1.82
N THR A 3 21.51 13.13 -1.77
CA THR A 3 20.19 12.49 -1.67
C THR A 3 19.40 12.95 -2.89
N CYS A 4 19.17 12.03 -3.83
CA CYS A 4 18.29 12.22 -4.96
C CYS A 4 16.85 12.09 -4.44
N LEU A 5 16.09 13.18 -4.52
CA LEU A 5 14.66 13.19 -4.21
C LEU A 5 13.91 13.26 -5.53
N THR A 6 13.23 12.18 -5.88
CA THR A 6 12.24 12.13 -6.96
C THR A 6 10.87 12.48 -6.38
N PHE A 7 10.19 13.48 -6.94
CA PHE A 7 8.80 13.78 -6.65
C PHE A 7 7.97 13.71 -7.94
N HIS A 8 6.78 13.13 -7.82
CA HIS A 8 5.85 12.89 -8.92
C HIS A 8 4.90 14.07 -9.14
N HIS A 9 4.68 14.36 -10.43
CA HIS A 9 3.54 15.08 -11.03
C HIS A 9 3.47 16.61 -10.91
N LEU A 10 3.70 17.28 -12.06
CA LEU A 10 3.24 18.64 -12.37
C LEU A 10 2.43 18.58 -13.69
N GLU A 11 1.19 19.10 -13.70
CA GLU A 11 0.27 19.11 -14.86
C GLU A 11 0.03 20.54 -15.37
N ILE A 12 0.39 20.84 -16.62
CA ILE A 12 0.06 22.11 -17.31
C ILE A 12 -0.27 21.78 -18.79
N TYR A 13 -0.87 22.71 -19.55
CA TYR A 13 -1.25 22.58 -20.97
C TYR A 13 -0.86 23.86 -21.75
N GLU A 14 -0.46 23.75 -23.03
CA GLU A 14 -0.80 24.65 -24.16
C GLU A 14 -0.17 24.22 -25.51
N ALA A 15 -0.66 24.83 -26.61
CA ALA A 15 -0.67 24.32 -27.99
C ALA A 15 0.36 24.95 -28.97
N ASP A 16 0.64 24.22 -30.06
CA ASP A 16 1.59 24.50 -31.16
C ASP A 16 1.36 25.81 -31.95
N PRO A 17 2.42 26.29 -32.66
CA PRO A 17 2.35 26.20 -34.12
C PRO A 17 3.69 25.92 -34.89
N VAL A 18 3.56 25.01 -35.88
CA VAL A 18 4.02 24.99 -37.30
C VAL A 18 5.53 25.01 -37.68
N GLU A 19 5.87 23.98 -38.47
CA GLU A 19 7.12 23.58 -39.15
C GLU A 19 7.76 24.58 -40.17
N LYS A 20 9.09 24.48 -40.39
CA LYS A 20 9.69 23.78 -41.58
C LYS A 20 11.23 23.88 -41.72
N ASP A 21 11.82 22.72 -42.07
CA ASP A 21 12.91 22.41 -43.04
C ASP A 21 14.27 23.16 -42.95
N GLU A 22 15.47 22.60 -43.18
CA GLU A 22 15.97 21.38 -43.85
C GLU A 22 17.49 21.27 -43.58
N ALA A 23 18.08 20.07 -43.46
CA ALA A 23 19.50 19.84 -43.81
C ALA A 23 19.82 18.33 -44.03
N LYS A 24 20.40 18.02 -45.19
CA LYS A 24 21.01 16.71 -45.53
C LYS A 24 22.49 16.62 -45.07
N PRO A 25 23.03 15.42 -44.84
CA PRO A 25 24.38 15.20 -44.31
C PRO A 25 25.44 15.01 -45.41
N ALA A 26 26.71 15.23 -45.05
CA ALA A 26 27.89 14.83 -45.82
C ALA A 26 28.74 13.83 -45.02
N GLU A 27 29.33 12.90 -45.77
CA GLU A 27 29.88 11.60 -45.40
C GLU A 27 31.29 11.61 -44.78
N ASN A 28 31.61 10.48 -44.11
CA ASN A 28 32.84 9.65 -44.15
C ASN A 28 33.15 9.14 -42.72
N ALA A 29 33.41 7.86 -42.42
CA ALA A 29 34.12 6.84 -43.20
C ALA A 29 33.87 5.39 -42.71
N GLU A 30 34.23 4.42 -43.58
CA GLU A 30 34.70 3.04 -43.34
C GLU A 30 33.73 1.83 -43.18
N GLY A 31 33.79 0.92 -44.17
CA GLY A 31 33.80 -0.56 -43.99
C GLY A 31 32.45 -1.31 -44.06
N PRO A 32 32.36 -2.49 -44.73
CA PRO A 32 31.09 -3.17 -44.94
C PRO A 32 30.63 -3.90 -43.66
N LEU A 33 29.45 -3.53 -43.14
CA LEU A 33 28.75 -4.19 -42.05
C LEU A 33 27.69 -5.17 -42.60
N TYR A 34 27.76 -6.45 -42.23
CA TYR A 34 26.77 -7.48 -42.57
C TYR A 34 25.69 -7.64 -41.47
N PRO A 35 24.41 -7.97 -41.78
CA PRO A 35 23.28 -7.74 -40.87
C PRO A 35 23.04 -8.85 -39.83
N ARG A 36 22.67 -8.42 -38.62
CA ARG A 36 22.39 -9.19 -37.37
C ARG A 36 21.08 -9.99 -37.34
N GLU A 37 20.34 -10.10 -38.43
CA GLU A 37 18.89 -10.27 -38.38
C GLU A 37 18.39 -11.72 -38.18
N ASN A 38 19.28 -12.70 -38.01
CA ASN A 38 18.90 -14.13 -37.99
C ASN A 38 19.29 -14.91 -36.71
N MET A 39 19.66 -14.24 -35.62
CA MET A 39 19.97 -14.91 -34.34
C MET A 39 19.09 -14.45 -33.18
N LEU A 40 18.52 -15.42 -32.44
CA LEU A 40 17.72 -15.21 -31.25
C LEU A 40 18.35 -15.98 -30.07
N LEU A 41 18.70 -15.26 -29.01
CA LEU A 41 19.20 -15.81 -27.75
C LEU A 41 18.05 -15.88 -26.73
N HIS A 42 17.85 -17.04 -26.12
CA HIS A 42 16.80 -17.27 -25.13
C HIS A 42 17.38 -17.96 -23.88
N LYS A 43 17.08 -17.43 -22.70
CA LYS A 43 17.42 -18.02 -21.39
C LYS A 43 16.12 -18.60 -20.81
N GLU A 44 16.06 -19.91 -20.60
CA GLU A 44 14.97 -20.55 -19.85
C GLU A 44 15.38 -20.63 -18.36
N GLU A 45 14.45 -20.26 -17.47
CA GLU A 45 14.72 -20.09 -16.03
C GLU A 45 14.96 -21.40 -15.27
N GLU A 46 14.59 -22.57 -15.81
CA GLU A 46 14.61 -23.81 -15.03
C GLU A 46 16.00 -24.48 -14.91
N ASP A 47 17.00 -24.18 -15.77
CA ASP A 47 18.26 -24.95 -15.82
C ASP A 47 19.57 -24.15 -16.02
N ALA A 48 19.55 -22.82 -15.90
CA ALA A 48 20.74 -21.94 -15.98
C ALA A 48 21.72 -22.21 -17.16
N THR A 49 21.25 -22.75 -18.29
CA THR A 49 22.05 -23.00 -19.50
C THR A 49 21.65 -22.05 -20.63
N LEU A 50 22.64 -21.30 -21.16
CA LEU A 50 22.46 -20.41 -22.33
C LEU A 50 22.43 -21.25 -23.61
N ARG A 51 21.37 -21.10 -24.42
CA ARG A 51 21.20 -21.83 -25.69
C ARG A 51 20.94 -20.85 -26.84
N ILE A 52 21.54 -21.13 -28.00
CA ILE A 52 21.32 -20.38 -29.25
C ILE A 52 20.38 -21.17 -30.16
N LEU A 53 19.38 -20.48 -30.73
CA LEU A 53 18.52 -21.02 -31.78
C LEU A 53 18.81 -20.29 -33.09
N VAL A 54 19.04 -21.05 -34.15
CA VAL A 54 19.27 -20.49 -35.50
C VAL A 54 18.11 -20.89 -36.42
N LYS A 55 17.64 -19.94 -37.22
CA LYS A 55 16.54 -20.17 -38.17
C LYS A 55 17.11 -20.77 -39.45
N GLY A 56 16.72 -22.01 -39.76
CA GLY A 56 17.13 -22.68 -40.98
C GLY A 56 16.38 -22.16 -42.23
N PRO A 57 16.80 -22.59 -43.44
CA PRO A 57 16.30 -22.07 -44.72
C PRO A 57 14.79 -22.17 -44.92
N GLU A 58 14.13 -23.12 -44.26
CA GLU A 58 12.66 -23.31 -44.31
C GLU A 58 11.90 -22.60 -43.19
N GLY A 59 12.57 -21.74 -42.42
CA GLY A 59 11.97 -20.98 -41.32
C GLY A 59 11.76 -21.76 -40.01
N ARG A 60 12.21 -23.02 -39.93
CA ARG A 60 12.24 -23.80 -38.68
C ARG A 60 13.46 -23.46 -37.84
N MET A 61 13.26 -23.31 -36.53
CA MET A 61 14.33 -23.05 -35.55
C MET A 61 15.05 -24.37 -35.21
N GLN A 62 16.37 -24.42 -35.34
CA GLN A 62 17.19 -25.57 -34.94
C GLN A 62 18.02 -25.24 -33.69
N ARG A 63 18.21 -26.26 -32.84
CA ARG A 63 18.97 -26.21 -31.58
C ARG A 63 20.45 -26.53 -31.84
N ILE A 64 21.36 -25.72 -31.31
CA ILE A 64 22.79 -26.02 -31.27
C ILE A 64 23.18 -26.36 -29.81
N PRO A 65 23.93 -27.45 -29.54
CA PRO A 65 24.30 -27.82 -28.18
C PRO A 65 25.26 -26.79 -27.51
N ALA A 66 24.92 -26.49 -26.25
CA ALA A 66 25.53 -25.69 -25.18
C ALA A 66 26.93 -25.04 -25.37
N ILE A 67 27.00 -23.75 -25.00
CA ILE A 67 28.21 -22.90 -24.85
C ILE A 67 28.98 -23.19 -23.54
N CYS A 68 28.48 -24.12 -22.73
CA CYS A 68 28.89 -24.28 -21.33
C CYS A 68 30.31 -24.85 -21.11
N ASP A 69 31.01 -25.27 -22.16
CA ASP A 69 32.37 -25.81 -22.07
C ASP A 69 33.47 -24.81 -22.46
N LEU A 70 33.15 -23.52 -22.62
CA LEU A 70 34.16 -22.50 -22.94
C LEU A 70 35.01 -22.14 -21.70
N PRO A 71 36.35 -22.10 -21.81
CA PRO A 71 37.27 -21.92 -20.67
C PRO A 71 37.07 -20.65 -19.82
N ASP A 72 36.39 -19.63 -20.35
CA ASP A 72 36.27 -18.30 -19.73
C ASP A 72 34.83 -17.90 -19.31
N TYR A 73 33.90 -18.86 -19.26
CA TYR A 73 32.49 -18.61 -18.91
C TYR A 73 32.29 -17.88 -17.56
N LYS A 74 33.18 -18.11 -16.58
CA LYS A 74 33.07 -17.50 -15.24
C LYS A 74 33.32 -15.99 -15.21
N ASN A 75 33.98 -15.42 -16.22
CA ASN A 75 34.30 -13.99 -16.25
C ASN A 75 33.23 -13.12 -16.95
N LEU A 76 32.13 -13.72 -17.41
CA LEU A 76 31.02 -13.04 -18.09
C LEU A 76 29.79 -12.77 -17.20
N MET A 77 29.87 -13.12 -15.91
CA MET A 77 28.79 -12.91 -14.93
C MET A 77 29.07 -11.66 -14.10
N VAL A 78 28.33 -10.57 -14.34
CA VAL A 78 28.44 -9.33 -13.55
C VAL A 78 27.31 -9.24 -12.50
N ALA A 79 26.21 -9.97 -12.67
CA ALA A 79 25.10 -10.14 -11.70
C ALA A 79 24.19 -11.34 -12.10
N PRO A 80 23.28 -11.83 -11.23
CA PRO A 80 22.51 -13.08 -11.45
C PRO A 80 21.64 -13.12 -12.72
N ASN A 81 21.40 -11.99 -13.40
CA ASN A 81 20.54 -11.92 -14.58
C ASN A 81 21.02 -10.96 -15.69
N GLU A 82 22.30 -10.56 -15.68
CA GLU A 82 22.85 -9.71 -16.75
C GLU A 82 24.13 -10.32 -17.33
N VAL A 83 24.11 -10.55 -18.65
CA VAL A 83 25.30 -10.87 -19.46
C VAL A 83 25.61 -9.64 -20.31
N MET A 84 26.66 -8.90 -19.97
CA MET A 84 27.25 -7.93 -20.87
C MET A 84 28.29 -8.65 -21.74
N LEU A 85 28.04 -8.73 -23.04
CA LEU A 85 29.08 -9.13 -24.01
C LEU A 85 29.79 -7.86 -24.51
N PRO A 86 31.08 -7.64 -24.18
CA PRO A 86 31.84 -6.55 -24.79
C PRO A 86 32.06 -6.83 -26.28
N GLN A 87 31.96 -5.79 -27.10
CA GLN A 87 32.35 -5.82 -28.52
C GLN A 87 33.89 -5.96 -28.63
N PRO A 88 34.45 -6.74 -29.58
CA PRO A 88 33.79 -7.61 -30.57
C PRO A 88 34.09 -9.10 -30.28
N PHE A 89 33.08 -9.90 -29.90
CA PHE A 89 33.31 -11.30 -29.52
C PHE A 89 33.19 -12.34 -30.65
N PHE A 90 32.89 -11.93 -31.88
CA PHE A 90 32.80 -12.86 -33.01
C PHE A 90 33.81 -12.46 -34.07
N SER A 91 35.02 -13.03 -34.00
CA SER A 91 35.95 -12.97 -35.12
C SER A 91 35.51 -13.94 -36.21
N ASP A 92 35.78 -13.62 -37.48
CA ASP A 92 35.53 -14.51 -38.62
C ASP A 92 36.20 -15.89 -38.46
N ALA A 93 37.26 -15.97 -37.66
CA ALA A 93 37.94 -17.22 -37.33
C ALA A 93 37.09 -18.14 -36.43
N TRP A 94 36.26 -17.58 -35.55
CA TRP A 94 35.37 -18.33 -34.65
C TRP A 94 34.15 -18.90 -35.38
N LEU A 95 33.57 -18.15 -36.32
CA LEU A 95 32.46 -18.64 -37.16
C LEU A 95 32.90 -19.79 -38.08
N ARG A 96 34.17 -19.79 -38.51
CA ARG A 96 34.76 -20.82 -39.38
C ARG A 96 35.23 -22.08 -38.64
N SER A 97 35.31 -22.06 -37.31
CA SER A 97 35.73 -23.22 -36.51
C SER A 97 34.56 -24.08 -36.02
N LEU A 98 33.32 -23.69 -36.32
CA LEU A 98 32.14 -24.50 -36.03
C LEU A 98 32.13 -25.74 -36.95
N PRO A 99 31.96 -26.96 -36.41
CA PRO A 99 31.98 -28.18 -37.21
C PRO A 99 30.74 -28.24 -38.11
N VAL A 100 30.92 -28.00 -39.40
CA VAL A 100 29.88 -28.15 -40.43
C VAL A 100 30.01 -29.55 -41.01
N ASP A 101 29.38 -30.53 -40.36
CA ASP A 101 29.15 -31.82 -41.00
C ASP A 101 27.66 -32.04 -41.18
N SER A 102 27.28 -32.25 -42.44
CA SER A 102 25.95 -32.57 -43.00
C SER A 102 25.19 -31.38 -43.59
N TYR A 103 24.92 -31.48 -44.89
CA TYR A 103 24.01 -30.68 -45.73
C TYR A 103 24.62 -29.43 -46.42
N GLY A 104 25.00 -29.64 -47.70
CA GLY A 104 24.82 -28.74 -48.85
C GLY A 104 25.22 -27.27 -48.75
N SER A 105 26.07 -26.83 -49.68
CA SER A 105 26.48 -25.44 -49.97
C SER A 105 25.45 -24.36 -49.57
N VAL A 106 25.86 -23.44 -48.69
CA VAL A 106 25.11 -22.22 -48.35
C VAL A 106 25.40 -21.16 -49.41
N GLU A 107 24.43 -20.85 -50.27
CA GLU A 107 24.46 -19.70 -51.17
C GLU A 107 23.68 -18.52 -50.53
N PHE A 108 24.28 -17.33 -50.52
CA PHE A 108 23.65 -16.10 -50.02
C PHE A 108 23.05 -15.33 -51.20
N ILE A 109 21.72 -15.13 -51.22
CA ILE A 109 21.01 -14.39 -52.27
C ILE A 109 20.76 -12.94 -51.80
N PRO A 110 21.18 -11.90 -52.55
CA PRO A 110 20.83 -10.51 -52.27
C PRO A 110 19.35 -10.22 -52.59
N PHE A 111 18.73 -9.37 -51.78
CA PHE A 111 17.30 -9.04 -51.86
C PHE A 111 17.03 -7.97 -52.94
N ASP A 112 16.45 -8.36 -54.09
CA ASP A 112 15.95 -7.45 -55.15
C ASP A 112 14.44 -7.16 -54.99
N GLU A 113 14.08 -5.91 -55.30
CA GLU A 113 12.85 -5.10 -55.27
C GLU A 113 11.44 -5.72 -55.50
N ARG A 114 11.22 -7.04 -55.48
CA ARG A 114 9.86 -7.62 -55.68
C ARG A 114 9.03 -7.90 -54.42
N SER A 115 9.47 -7.46 -53.25
CA SER A 115 8.85 -7.78 -51.94
C SER A 115 8.18 -6.60 -51.24
N LYS A 116 7.90 -5.49 -51.94
CA LYS A 116 7.18 -4.31 -51.39
C LYS A 116 5.68 -4.53 -51.07
N LYS A 117 5.16 -5.76 -51.04
CA LYS A 117 3.71 -5.99 -50.83
C LYS A 117 3.30 -6.69 -49.53
N TYR A 118 4.24 -7.08 -48.64
CA TYR A 118 3.87 -7.83 -47.43
C TYR A 118 4.42 -7.36 -46.07
N THR A 119 5.16 -6.25 -45.99
CA THR A 119 5.72 -5.74 -44.71
C THR A 119 5.42 -4.26 -44.43
N GLY A 120 4.37 -3.69 -45.04
CA GLY A 120 4.06 -2.26 -44.87
C GLY A 120 3.29 -1.84 -43.61
N ARG A 121 3.01 -2.73 -42.64
CA ARG A 121 2.11 -2.39 -41.49
C ARG A 121 2.63 -2.71 -40.09
N LEU A 122 3.78 -3.36 -39.95
CA LEU A 122 4.32 -3.77 -38.64
C LEU A 122 5.63 -3.05 -38.28
N GLU A 123 6.53 -2.79 -39.24
CA GLU A 123 7.80 -2.11 -38.94
C GLU A 123 7.64 -0.61 -38.67
N GLY A 124 6.68 0.05 -39.32
CA GLY A 124 6.38 1.48 -39.07
C GLY A 124 5.80 1.77 -37.68
N PHE A 125 5.26 0.76 -36.97
CA PHE A 125 4.66 0.95 -35.65
C PHE A 125 5.68 0.79 -34.52
N PHE A 126 6.65 -0.12 -34.69
CA PHE A 126 7.72 -0.34 -33.70
C PHE A 126 8.80 0.74 -33.76
N LEU A 127 9.22 1.16 -34.97
CA LEU A 127 10.20 2.24 -35.13
C LEU A 127 9.68 3.61 -34.69
N LYS A 128 8.36 3.85 -34.79
CA LYS A 128 7.74 5.09 -34.31
C LYS A 128 7.71 5.14 -32.78
N LYS A 129 7.29 4.05 -32.13
CA LYS A 129 7.27 3.95 -30.67
C LYS A 129 8.64 3.85 -30.01
N GLU A 130 9.66 3.31 -30.68
CA GLU A 130 11.04 3.35 -30.17
C GLU A 130 11.64 4.76 -30.24
N LYS A 131 11.30 5.55 -31.26
CA LYS A 131 11.67 6.98 -31.30
C LYS A 131 10.94 7.79 -30.24
N ASP A 132 9.66 7.53 -30.02
CA ASP A 132 8.85 8.21 -29.00
C ASP A 132 9.34 7.84 -27.57
N ALA A 133 9.66 6.57 -27.31
CA ALA A 133 10.14 6.11 -26.00
C ALA A 133 11.56 6.60 -25.65
N HIS A 134 12.42 6.84 -26.64
CA HIS A 134 13.74 7.42 -26.40
C HIS A 134 13.68 8.94 -26.18
N ALA A 135 12.64 9.62 -26.66
CA ALA A 135 12.37 11.04 -26.42
C ALA A 135 11.73 11.31 -25.05
N GLU A 136 11.04 10.32 -24.47
CA GLU A 136 10.31 10.44 -23.19
C GLU A 136 11.09 9.95 -21.95
N GLY A 137 12.33 9.48 -22.08
CA GLY A 137 13.18 9.13 -20.92
C GLY A 137 12.69 7.93 -20.07
N VAL A 138 11.74 7.13 -20.56
CA VAL A 138 11.15 6.00 -19.81
C VAL A 138 12.04 4.76 -19.88
N SER A 139 12.28 4.12 -18.74
CA SER A 139 13.11 2.92 -18.63
C SER A 139 12.52 1.73 -19.39
N ARG A 140 13.36 0.99 -20.14
CA ARG A 140 12.97 -0.22 -20.90
C ARG A 140 12.26 -1.27 -20.05
N LYS A 141 12.52 -1.31 -18.73
CA LYS A 141 11.83 -2.21 -17.77
C LYS A 141 10.36 -1.80 -17.57
N GLU A 142 10.08 -0.51 -17.47
CA GLU A 142 8.72 0.02 -17.24
C GLU A 142 7.82 -0.20 -18.47
N THR A 143 8.37 -0.05 -19.68
CA THR A 143 7.62 -0.29 -20.92
C THR A 143 7.20 -1.76 -21.06
N VAL A 144 8.10 -2.70 -20.73
CA VAL A 144 7.82 -4.14 -20.80
C VAL A 144 6.78 -4.56 -19.76
N GLN A 145 6.88 -4.01 -18.55
CA GLN A 145 5.91 -4.26 -17.47
C GLN A 145 4.53 -3.70 -17.83
N LYS A 146 4.43 -2.45 -18.32
CA LYS A 146 3.18 -1.85 -18.82
C LYS A 146 2.53 -2.69 -19.94
N VAL A 147 3.31 -3.27 -20.85
CA VAL A 147 2.80 -4.11 -21.96
C VAL A 147 2.31 -5.47 -21.46
N GLN A 148 3.02 -6.11 -20.51
CA GLN A 148 2.59 -7.39 -19.93
C GLN A 148 1.33 -7.25 -19.08
N VAL A 149 1.21 -6.17 -18.28
CA VAL A 149 0.01 -5.87 -17.50
C VAL A 149 -1.19 -5.62 -18.42
N LYS A 150 -1.03 -4.83 -19.50
CA LYS A 150 -2.09 -4.64 -20.52
C LYS A 150 -2.57 -5.95 -21.15
N ARG A 151 -1.68 -6.92 -21.38
CA ARG A 151 -2.06 -8.24 -21.95
C ARG A 151 -2.83 -9.13 -20.96
N ARG A 152 -2.46 -9.15 -19.66
CA ARG A 152 -3.20 -9.91 -18.63
C ARG A 152 -4.56 -9.27 -18.34
N ALA A 153 -4.62 -7.95 -18.22
CA ALA A 153 -5.87 -7.19 -18.07
C ALA A 153 -6.88 -7.55 -19.18
N ASN A 154 -6.46 -7.63 -20.44
CA ASN A 154 -7.35 -7.97 -21.56
C ASN A 154 -8.10 -9.32 -21.41
N GLY A 155 -7.57 -10.30 -20.67
CA GLY A 155 -8.24 -11.58 -20.42
C GLY A 155 -9.29 -11.51 -19.30
N GLU A 156 -8.94 -10.85 -18.20
CA GLU A 156 -9.82 -10.69 -17.03
C GLU A 156 -10.95 -9.68 -17.32
N THR A 157 -10.62 -8.55 -17.94
CA THR A 157 -11.62 -7.53 -18.31
C THR A 157 -12.68 -8.10 -19.27
N ARG A 158 -12.32 -9.02 -20.18
CA ARG A 158 -13.30 -9.72 -21.05
C ARG A 158 -14.33 -10.51 -20.27
N LYS A 159 -13.97 -11.12 -19.13
CA LYS A 159 -14.93 -11.83 -18.27
C LYS A 159 -15.89 -10.85 -17.60
N LEU A 160 -15.38 -9.71 -17.13
CA LEU A 160 -16.20 -8.64 -16.55
C LEU A 160 -17.25 -8.13 -17.54
N TYR A 161 -16.86 -7.90 -18.80
CA TYR A 161 -17.80 -7.46 -19.86
C TYR A 161 -18.95 -8.45 -20.11
N LYS A 162 -18.72 -9.76 -19.96
CA LYS A 162 -19.81 -10.76 -20.09
C LYS A 162 -20.85 -10.59 -18.99
N VAL A 163 -20.41 -10.32 -17.76
CA VAL A 163 -21.31 -10.07 -16.62
C VAL A 163 -22.01 -8.73 -16.77
N LEU A 164 -21.29 -7.67 -17.17
CA LEU A 164 -21.87 -6.37 -17.48
C LEU A 164 -23.00 -6.48 -18.51
N LYS A 165 -22.81 -7.26 -19.58
CA LYS A 165 -23.87 -7.48 -20.59
C LYS A 165 -25.14 -8.08 -19.98
N ARG A 166 -25.01 -9.00 -19.02
CA ARG A 166 -26.16 -9.60 -18.30
C ARG A 166 -26.85 -8.56 -17.40
N VAL A 167 -26.08 -7.71 -16.71
CA VAL A 167 -26.62 -6.60 -15.91
C VAL A 167 -27.41 -5.64 -16.81
N ASN A 168 -26.82 -5.21 -17.93
CA ASN A 168 -27.44 -4.26 -18.87
C ASN A 168 -28.71 -4.83 -19.51
N ALA A 169 -28.78 -6.15 -19.75
CA ALA A 169 -29.96 -6.79 -20.30
C ALA A 169 -31.19 -6.68 -19.39
N LEU A 170 -31.00 -6.54 -18.07
CA LEU A 170 -32.07 -6.41 -17.09
C LEU A 170 -32.51 -4.95 -16.85
N ALA A 171 -31.80 -3.97 -17.42
CA ALA A 171 -32.07 -2.55 -17.16
C ALA A 171 -33.51 -2.13 -17.53
N GLY A 172 -34.04 -2.66 -18.65
CA GLY A 172 -35.42 -2.39 -19.06
C GLY A 172 -36.47 -2.96 -18.10
N GLU A 173 -36.21 -4.16 -17.56
CA GLU A 173 -37.08 -4.80 -16.56
C GLU A 173 -37.08 -3.99 -15.26
N MET A 174 -35.91 -3.63 -14.73
CA MET A 174 -35.81 -2.85 -13.49
C MET A 174 -36.47 -1.49 -13.61
N ARG A 175 -36.33 -0.82 -14.76
CA ARG A 175 -36.99 0.47 -15.03
C ARG A 175 -38.52 0.37 -15.03
N ALA A 176 -39.07 -0.76 -15.46
CA ALA A 176 -40.52 -0.96 -15.50
C ALA A 176 -41.14 -1.27 -14.13
N LEU A 177 -40.32 -1.63 -13.12
CA LEU A 177 -40.81 -1.89 -11.77
C LEU A 177 -41.24 -0.60 -11.06
N SER A 178 -42.29 -0.70 -10.24
CA SER A 178 -42.59 0.34 -9.24
C SER A 178 -41.51 0.38 -8.17
N ASP A 179 -41.49 1.45 -7.37
CA ASP A 179 -40.52 1.59 -6.28
C ASP A 179 -40.65 0.47 -5.24
N GLU A 180 -41.88 0.07 -4.93
CA GLU A 180 -42.16 -1.05 -4.03
C GLU A 180 -41.65 -2.38 -4.60
N ALA A 181 -41.88 -2.62 -5.90
CA ALA A 181 -41.46 -3.85 -6.56
C ALA A 181 -39.92 -3.93 -6.75
N LEU A 182 -39.27 -2.78 -6.94
CA LEU A 182 -37.81 -2.66 -7.01
C LEU A 182 -37.18 -2.89 -5.63
N SER A 183 -37.71 -2.23 -4.60
CA SER A 183 -37.33 -2.42 -3.19
C SER A 183 -37.49 -3.89 -2.75
N ALA A 184 -38.60 -4.54 -3.15
CA ALA A 184 -38.88 -5.93 -2.83
C ALA A 184 -37.93 -6.95 -3.50
N GLN A 185 -37.10 -6.54 -4.47
CA GLN A 185 -36.07 -7.42 -5.03
C GLN A 185 -35.12 -7.91 -3.95
N THR A 186 -34.85 -7.11 -2.90
CA THR A 186 -33.97 -7.53 -1.80
C THR A 186 -34.47 -8.80 -1.11
N GLN A 187 -35.75 -8.88 -0.76
CA GLN A 187 -36.30 -10.07 -0.09
C GLN A 187 -36.32 -11.28 -1.02
N LYS A 188 -36.65 -11.07 -2.29
CA LYS A 188 -36.57 -12.12 -3.33
C LYS A 188 -35.15 -12.68 -3.45
N LEU A 189 -34.14 -11.81 -3.55
CA LEU A 189 -32.74 -12.21 -3.70
C LEU A 189 -32.20 -12.90 -2.43
N LYS A 190 -32.56 -12.41 -1.23
CA LYS A 190 -32.26 -13.09 0.05
C LYS A 190 -32.87 -14.49 0.09
N ALA A 191 -34.12 -14.65 -0.34
CA ALA A 191 -34.77 -15.95 -0.39
C ALA A 191 -34.09 -16.92 -1.38
N LEU A 192 -33.70 -16.43 -2.56
CA LEU A 192 -32.97 -17.23 -3.55
C LEU A 192 -31.58 -17.66 -3.06
N TYR A 193 -30.88 -16.77 -2.35
CA TYR A 193 -29.61 -17.12 -1.71
C TYR A 193 -29.79 -18.19 -0.63
N LYS A 194 -30.81 -18.04 0.23
CA LYS A 194 -31.18 -19.06 1.25
C LYS A 194 -31.60 -20.39 0.63
N ALA A 195 -32.14 -20.39 -0.59
CA ALA A 195 -32.46 -21.58 -1.36
C ALA A 195 -31.24 -22.23 -2.07
N GLY A 196 -30.03 -21.66 -1.93
CA GLY A 196 -28.78 -22.25 -2.40
C GLY A 196 -28.18 -21.63 -3.66
N ARG A 197 -28.80 -20.59 -4.25
CA ARG A 197 -28.16 -19.86 -5.37
C ARG A 197 -26.93 -19.10 -4.88
N SER A 198 -25.87 -19.10 -5.69
CA SER A 198 -24.63 -18.40 -5.35
C SER A 198 -24.74 -16.89 -5.56
N LEU A 199 -23.86 -16.10 -4.93
CA LEU A 199 -23.82 -14.65 -5.17
C LEU A 199 -23.47 -14.31 -6.62
N ASP A 200 -22.59 -15.07 -7.27
CA ASP A 200 -22.22 -14.86 -8.68
C ASP A 200 -23.40 -15.06 -9.62
N GLU A 201 -24.29 -15.99 -9.28
CA GLU A 201 -25.53 -16.23 -10.03
C GLU A 201 -26.53 -15.09 -9.86
N LEU A 202 -26.63 -14.53 -8.65
CA LEU A 202 -27.53 -13.44 -8.29
C LEU A 202 -26.99 -12.06 -8.70
N LEU A 203 -25.69 -11.94 -8.96
CA LEU A 203 -25.00 -10.68 -9.22
C LEU A 203 -25.70 -9.84 -10.31
N PRO A 204 -26.07 -10.37 -11.49
CA PRO A 204 -26.68 -9.54 -12.52
C PRO A 204 -28.00 -8.90 -12.07
N GLU A 205 -28.84 -9.68 -11.39
CA GLU A 205 -30.14 -9.25 -10.87
C GLU A 205 -29.94 -8.21 -9.76
N ALA A 206 -29.08 -8.50 -8.79
CA ALA A 206 -28.78 -7.60 -7.69
C ALA A 206 -28.19 -6.26 -8.16
N TYR A 207 -27.23 -6.30 -9.10
CA TYR A 207 -26.57 -5.11 -9.63
C TYR A 207 -27.53 -4.29 -10.49
N ALA A 208 -28.39 -4.92 -11.29
CA ALA A 208 -29.40 -4.18 -12.05
C ALA A 208 -30.40 -3.47 -11.11
N SER A 209 -30.83 -4.13 -10.02
CA SER A 209 -31.77 -3.54 -9.06
C SER A 209 -31.16 -2.34 -8.31
N ILE A 210 -29.98 -2.50 -7.70
CA ILE A 210 -29.35 -1.40 -6.96
C ILE A 210 -28.91 -0.25 -7.87
N ARG A 211 -28.55 -0.54 -9.13
CA ARG A 211 -28.20 0.46 -10.14
C ARG A 211 -29.40 1.33 -10.53
N GLU A 212 -30.57 0.72 -10.74
CA GLU A 212 -31.83 1.46 -10.96
C GLU A 212 -32.22 2.26 -9.72
N ALA A 213 -32.12 1.66 -8.52
CA ALA A 213 -32.43 2.34 -7.27
C ALA A 213 -31.54 3.57 -7.03
N ALA A 214 -30.24 3.48 -7.33
CA ALA A 214 -29.33 4.62 -7.24
C ALA A 214 -29.73 5.75 -8.20
N GLY A 215 -30.18 5.41 -9.41
CA GLY A 215 -30.74 6.37 -10.36
C GLY A 215 -31.96 7.11 -9.81
N ARG A 216 -32.89 6.40 -9.16
CA ARG A 216 -34.13 6.99 -8.60
C ARG A 216 -33.88 7.79 -7.33
N VAL A 217 -33.12 7.24 -6.40
CA VAL A 217 -32.97 7.77 -5.04
C VAL A 217 -31.89 8.85 -4.97
N LEU A 218 -30.77 8.64 -5.68
CA LEU A 218 -29.62 9.54 -5.62
C LEU A 218 -29.50 10.44 -6.86
N GLY A 219 -30.35 10.22 -7.88
CA GLY A 219 -30.20 10.90 -9.17
C GLY A 219 -28.95 10.45 -9.96
N MET A 220 -28.31 9.36 -9.53
CA MET A 220 -27.03 8.90 -10.06
C MET A 220 -27.15 7.46 -10.51
N TYR A 221 -27.32 7.24 -11.82
CA TYR A 221 -27.33 5.89 -12.40
C TYR A 221 -25.89 5.46 -12.71
N PRO A 222 -25.35 4.40 -12.07
CA PRO A 222 -23.97 3.98 -12.29
C PRO A 222 -23.63 3.72 -13.77
N TYR A 223 -22.45 4.12 -14.21
CA TYR A 223 -21.94 3.88 -15.56
C TYR A 223 -21.43 2.46 -15.74
N ASP A 224 -21.28 2.02 -16.99
CA ASP A 224 -20.81 0.68 -17.31
C ASP A 224 -19.40 0.39 -16.74
N VAL A 225 -18.50 1.39 -16.77
CA VAL A 225 -17.16 1.27 -16.16
C VAL A 225 -17.22 1.12 -14.64
N GLN A 226 -18.20 1.77 -13.99
CA GLN A 226 -18.43 1.61 -12.56
C GLN A 226 -18.97 0.21 -12.23
N VAL A 227 -19.84 -0.34 -13.09
CA VAL A 227 -20.30 -1.73 -12.96
C VAL A 227 -19.14 -2.72 -13.15
N LEU A 228 -18.20 -2.46 -14.08
CA LEU A 228 -16.99 -3.28 -14.23
C LEU A 228 -16.13 -3.27 -12.96
N GLY A 229 -15.87 -2.08 -12.39
CA GLY A 229 -15.18 -1.94 -11.11
C GLY A 229 -15.88 -2.71 -9.99
N ALA A 230 -17.21 -2.59 -9.90
CA ALA A 230 -18.02 -3.30 -8.92
C ALA A 230 -17.94 -4.84 -9.06
N ILE A 231 -17.84 -5.36 -10.28
CA ILE A 231 -17.66 -6.80 -10.51
C ILE A 231 -16.25 -7.22 -10.05
N ALA A 232 -15.22 -6.43 -10.36
CA ALA A 232 -13.85 -6.69 -9.91
C ALA A 232 -13.74 -6.71 -8.38
N LEU A 233 -14.39 -5.76 -7.69
CA LEU A 233 -14.49 -5.74 -6.23
C LEU A 233 -15.15 -7.00 -5.69
N HIS A 234 -16.30 -7.40 -6.26
CA HIS A 234 -16.95 -8.64 -5.85
C HIS A 234 -16.08 -9.88 -6.08
N GLN A 235 -15.15 -9.87 -7.02
CA GLN A 235 -14.22 -10.99 -7.24
C GLN A 235 -13.04 -11.03 -6.25
N GLY A 236 -12.94 -10.06 -5.33
CA GLY A 236 -11.83 -9.98 -4.37
C GLY A 236 -10.57 -9.34 -4.95
N ASN A 237 -10.72 -8.46 -5.94
CA ASN A 237 -9.60 -7.73 -6.55
C ASN A 237 -9.59 -6.26 -6.12
N ILE A 238 -8.45 -5.62 -6.34
CA ILE A 238 -8.31 -4.17 -6.38
C ILE A 238 -8.82 -3.68 -7.75
N ALA A 239 -9.85 -2.85 -7.76
CA ALA A 239 -10.32 -2.15 -8.95
C ALA A 239 -9.54 -0.83 -9.09
N GLU A 240 -8.65 -0.76 -10.07
CA GLU A 240 -7.93 0.47 -10.36
C GLU A 240 -8.81 1.37 -11.23
N MET A 241 -9.24 2.48 -10.65
CA MET A 241 -10.14 3.46 -11.23
C MET A 241 -9.58 4.85 -10.94
N VAL A 242 -9.32 5.60 -12.01
CA VAL A 242 -8.79 6.97 -11.93
C VAL A 242 -9.70 7.83 -11.03
N THR A 243 -9.10 8.74 -10.28
CA THR A 243 -9.83 9.71 -9.44
C THR A 243 -10.90 10.44 -10.23
N GLY A 244 -12.09 10.57 -9.65
CA GLY A 244 -13.25 11.19 -10.32
C GLY A 244 -14.16 10.21 -11.06
N GLU A 245 -13.80 8.94 -11.24
CA GLU A 245 -14.68 7.91 -11.84
C GLU A 245 -15.86 7.48 -10.93
N GLY A 246 -15.93 8.00 -9.70
CA GLY A 246 -17.06 7.79 -8.77
C GLY A 246 -16.98 6.49 -7.95
N LYS A 247 -15.81 6.22 -7.36
CA LYS A 247 -15.50 5.05 -6.49
C LYS A 247 -16.58 4.77 -5.42
N THR A 248 -17.10 5.80 -4.76
CA THR A 248 -18.16 5.64 -3.74
C THR A 248 -19.41 4.94 -4.28
N LEU A 249 -19.85 5.29 -5.50
CA LEU A 249 -21.02 4.67 -6.13
C LEU A 249 -20.70 3.26 -6.66
N VAL A 250 -19.44 2.99 -6.99
CA VAL A 250 -18.98 1.65 -7.38
C VAL A 250 -19.15 0.67 -6.22
N ALA A 251 -18.75 1.05 -5.01
CA ALA A 251 -18.79 0.19 -3.83
C ALA A 251 -20.22 -0.22 -3.43
N CYS A 252 -21.26 0.56 -3.76
CA CYS A 252 -22.62 0.23 -3.31
C CYS A 252 -23.17 -1.08 -3.90
N MET A 253 -22.78 -1.42 -5.12
CA MET A 253 -23.19 -2.64 -5.82
C MET A 253 -22.67 -3.92 -5.13
N PRO A 254 -21.35 -4.13 -4.94
CA PRO A 254 -20.83 -5.29 -4.24
C PRO A 254 -21.21 -5.28 -2.76
N LEU A 255 -21.37 -4.13 -2.12
CA LEU A 255 -21.86 -4.06 -0.74
C LEU A 255 -23.32 -4.58 -0.65
N TYR A 256 -24.20 -4.13 -1.52
CA TYR A 256 -25.57 -4.63 -1.61
C TYR A 256 -25.62 -6.14 -1.85
N LEU A 257 -24.90 -6.65 -2.85
CA LEU A 257 -24.88 -8.09 -3.18
C LEU A 257 -24.38 -8.96 -2.02
N ASN A 258 -23.24 -8.60 -1.41
CA ASN A 258 -22.68 -9.41 -0.32
C ASN A 258 -23.49 -9.28 0.98
N ALA A 259 -24.22 -8.18 1.19
CA ALA A 259 -25.14 -8.02 2.32
C ALA A 259 -26.34 -8.97 2.29
N LEU A 260 -26.69 -9.53 1.11
CA LEU A 260 -27.73 -10.58 1.00
C LEU A 260 -27.40 -11.83 1.81
N THR A 261 -26.12 -12.05 2.13
CA THR A 261 -25.66 -13.17 2.96
C THR A 261 -25.98 -13.01 4.44
N GLU A 262 -26.40 -11.82 4.88
CA GLU A 262 -26.62 -11.48 6.29
C GLU A 262 -25.35 -11.67 7.15
N LYS A 263 -24.16 -11.63 6.53
CA LYS A 263 -22.84 -11.60 7.19
C LYS A 263 -22.28 -10.18 7.25
N SER A 264 -21.17 -9.97 7.97
CA SER A 264 -20.57 -8.64 8.08
C SER A 264 -20.12 -8.10 6.72
N ASN A 265 -20.45 -6.86 6.40
CA ASN A 265 -20.01 -6.23 5.17
C ASN A 265 -19.54 -4.80 5.44
N ILE A 266 -18.25 -4.53 5.21
CA ILE A 266 -17.61 -3.31 5.70
C ILE A 266 -16.93 -2.58 4.54
N LEU A 267 -17.20 -1.28 4.43
CA LEU A 267 -16.39 -0.35 3.65
C LEU A 267 -15.44 0.39 4.59
N VAL A 268 -14.16 0.35 4.26
CA VAL A 268 -13.09 1.08 4.94
C VAL A 268 -12.60 2.19 4.02
N THR A 269 -12.43 3.40 4.55
CA THR A 269 -11.76 4.52 3.88
C THR A 269 -10.69 5.12 4.79
N VAL A 270 -9.92 6.08 4.28
CA VAL A 270 -8.73 6.66 4.95
C VAL A 270 -9.06 7.63 6.08
N ASN A 271 -10.21 8.31 6.05
CA ASN A 271 -10.54 9.32 7.05
C ASN A 271 -12.02 9.33 7.46
N GLU A 272 -12.28 9.86 8.66
CA GLU A 272 -13.61 9.82 9.29
C GLU A 272 -14.63 10.67 8.53
N TYR A 273 -14.21 11.80 7.97
CA TYR A 273 -15.08 12.67 7.18
C TYR A 273 -15.64 11.94 5.95
N LEU A 274 -14.80 11.23 5.19
CA LEU A 274 -15.22 10.45 4.02
C LEU A 274 -16.16 9.32 4.43
N ALA A 275 -15.82 8.58 5.49
CA ALA A 275 -16.66 7.50 5.99
C ALA A 275 -18.06 8.01 6.40
N TYR A 276 -18.13 9.12 7.11
CA TYR A 276 -19.38 9.73 7.54
C TYR A 276 -20.17 10.32 6.36
N ARG A 277 -19.52 11.10 5.49
CA ARG A 277 -20.13 11.70 4.29
C ARG A 277 -20.74 10.63 3.39
N ASP A 278 -19.95 9.61 3.04
CA ASP A 278 -20.36 8.58 2.10
C ASP A 278 -21.44 7.67 2.73
N GLY A 279 -21.31 7.36 4.03
CA GLY A 279 -22.33 6.63 4.77
C GLY A 279 -23.67 7.38 4.81
N LYS A 280 -23.65 8.69 5.09
CA LYS A 280 -24.84 9.55 5.11
C LYS A 280 -25.47 9.66 3.71
N GLN A 281 -24.65 9.84 2.68
CA GLN A 281 -25.10 9.92 1.29
C GLN A 281 -25.72 8.61 0.78
N MET A 282 -25.18 7.45 1.18
CA MET A 282 -25.66 6.14 0.73
C MET A 282 -26.80 5.57 1.58
N THR A 283 -27.04 6.12 2.77
CA THR A 283 -28.12 5.66 3.68
C THR A 283 -29.50 5.60 2.99
N PRO A 284 -29.98 6.64 2.28
CA PRO A 284 -31.29 6.61 1.63
C PRO A 284 -31.41 5.48 0.59
N LEU A 285 -30.33 5.20 -0.15
CA LEU A 285 -30.30 4.13 -1.15
C LEU A 285 -30.45 2.75 -0.49
N TYR A 286 -29.67 2.47 0.55
CA TYR A 286 -29.77 1.18 1.24
C TYR A 286 -31.12 1.02 1.96
N GLN A 287 -31.64 2.08 2.56
CA GLN A 287 -32.98 2.07 3.17
C GLN A 287 -34.08 1.78 2.15
N PHE A 288 -34.02 2.43 0.97
CA PHE A 288 -34.93 2.13 -0.15
C PHE A 288 -34.86 0.65 -0.54
N MET A 289 -33.67 0.06 -0.53
CA MET A 289 -33.45 -1.36 -0.80
C MET A 289 -33.62 -2.27 0.42
N GLN A 290 -34.27 -1.80 1.49
CA GLN A 290 -34.56 -2.57 2.72
C GLN A 290 -33.30 -3.14 3.41
N MET A 291 -32.21 -2.37 3.40
CA MET A 291 -30.97 -2.66 4.10
C MET A 291 -30.63 -1.57 5.10
N THR A 292 -29.89 -1.97 6.14
CA THR A 292 -29.40 -1.08 7.18
C THR A 292 -27.93 -0.71 6.94
N LEU A 293 -27.59 0.57 7.18
CA LEU A 293 -26.22 1.07 7.14
C LEU A 293 -25.84 1.62 8.52
N GLY A 294 -24.70 1.16 9.04
CA GLY A 294 -24.06 1.71 10.23
C GLY A 294 -22.86 2.59 9.84
N ILE A 295 -22.69 3.72 10.52
CA ILE A 295 -21.49 4.56 10.37
C ILE A 295 -20.64 4.36 11.63
N GLY A 296 -19.45 3.79 11.48
CA GLY A 296 -18.52 3.42 12.54
C GLY A 296 -17.66 4.56 13.08
N VAL A 297 -17.87 5.78 12.58
CA VAL A 297 -17.18 6.99 13.00
C VAL A 297 -18.19 8.09 13.39
N PRO A 298 -17.83 8.98 14.32
CA PRO A 298 -18.71 10.07 14.73
C PRO A 298 -18.83 11.13 13.62
N GLU A 299 -19.89 11.95 13.67
CA GLU A 299 -20.02 13.13 12.80
C GLU A 299 -18.94 14.17 13.12
N ASN A 300 -18.64 14.33 14.42
CA ASN A 300 -17.59 15.19 14.92
C ASN A 300 -16.41 14.32 15.40
N PRO A 301 -15.21 14.43 14.79
CA PRO A 301 -14.04 13.64 15.18
C PRO A 301 -13.60 13.78 16.64
N SER A 302 -14.02 14.84 17.33
CA SER A 302 -13.74 15.03 18.76
C SER A 302 -14.63 14.17 19.68
N GLU A 303 -15.69 13.55 19.15
CA GLU A 303 -16.59 12.69 19.91
C GLU A 303 -16.11 11.23 19.90
N THR A 304 -16.53 10.46 20.91
CA THR A 304 -16.27 9.02 20.96
C THR A 304 -17.58 8.24 20.92
N ILE A 305 -17.66 7.25 20.02
CA ILE A 305 -18.80 6.33 19.97
C ILE A 305 -18.74 5.38 21.18
N LYS A 306 -19.75 5.49 22.06
CA LYS A 306 -19.91 4.58 23.19
C LYS A 306 -20.13 3.13 22.72
N ILE A 307 -19.61 2.16 23.46
CA ILE A 307 -19.72 0.72 23.17
C ILE A 307 -21.18 0.30 22.93
N SER A 308 -22.14 0.85 23.68
CA SER A 308 -23.57 0.56 23.51
C SER A 308 -24.09 0.89 22.11
N LYS A 309 -23.57 1.92 21.45
CA LYS A 309 -23.90 2.26 20.06
C LYS A 309 -23.18 1.37 19.05
N LYS A 310 -21.97 0.87 19.38
CA LYS A 310 -21.19 -0.01 18.48
C LYS A 310 -21.91 -1.31 18.15
N HIS A 311 -22.61 -1.91 19.12
CA HIS A 311 -23.45 -3.08 18.86
C HIS A 311 -24.48 -2.83 17.74
N ALA A 312 -25.18 -1.69 17.78
CA ALA A 312 -26.16 -1.36 16.76
C ALA A 312 -25.50 -1.08 15.39
N ILE A 313 -24.35 -0.38 15.40
CA ILE A 313 -23.60 -0.06 14.17
C ILE A 313 -23.14 -1.34 13.48
N TYR A 314 -22.46 -2.25 14.19
CA TYR A 314 -21.94 -3.48 13.59
C TYR A 314 -23.02 -4.54 13.34
N ALA A 315 -24.19 -4.42 13.96
CA ALA A 315 -25.36 -5.25 13.63
C ALA A 315 -25.98 -4.90 12.27
N SER A 316 -25.68 -3.73 11.70
CA SER A 316 -26.17 -3.33 10.37
C SER A 316 -25.74 -4.30 9.26
N ASP A 317 -26.52 -4.34 8.18
CA ASP A 317 -26.19 -5.14 6.98
C ASP A 317 -24.86 -4.66 6.35
N ILE A 318 -24.63 -3.34 6.38
CA ILE A 318 -23.45 -2.67 5.79
C ILE A 318 -22.89 -1.67 6.81
N VAL A 319 -21.56 -1.58 6.92
CA VAL A 319 -20.88 -0.63 7.82
C VAL A 319 -19.86 0.20 7.05
N TYR A 320 -19.88 1.53 7.25
CA TYR A 320 -18.88 2.45 6.71
C TYR A 320 -18.02 2.95 7.86
N THR A 321 -16.71 2.84 7.74
CA THR A 321 -15.77 3.18 8.82
C THR A 321 -14.38 3.50 8.27
N THR A 322 -13.42 3.76 9.15
CA THR A 322 -12.01 3.92 8.78
C THR A 322 -11.18 2.70 9.17
N ASN A 323 -10.00 2.58 8.56
CA ASN A 323 -9.01 1.55 8.90
C ASN A 323 -8.63 1.63 10.37
N GLY A 324 -8.37 2.86 10.86
CA GLY A 324 -8.05 3.12 12.26
C GLY A 324 -9.20 2.75 13.20
N ALA A 325 -10.41 3.26 12.96
CA ALA A 325 -11.56 2.99 13.83
C ALA A 325 -11.86 1.49 13.91
N LEU A 326 -11.88 0.80 12.77
CA LEU A 326 -12.14 -0.64 12.72
C LEU A 326 -11.03 -1.48 13.37
N GLY A 327 -9.76 -1.12 13.14
CA GLY A 327 -8.63 -1.81 13.74
C GLY A 327 -8.57 -1.64 15.25
N PHE A 328 -8.83 -0.42 15.76
CA PHE A 328 -8.96 -0.19 17.20
C PHE A 328 -10.16 -0.90 17.80
N ASP A 329 -11.28 -0.94 17.08
CA ASP A 329 -12.46 -1.69 17.50
C ASP A 329 -12.16 -3.17 17.64
N TYR A 330 -11.39 -3.75 16.72
CA TYR A 330 -10.92 -5.13 16.83
C TYR A 330 -10.03 -5.34 18.06
N LEU A 331 -9.09 -4.44 18.34
CA LEU A 331 -8.24 -4.54 19.52
C LEU A 331 -9.06 -4.41 20.82
N ILE A 332 -10.00 -3.46 20.90
CA ILE A 332 -10.91 -3.26 22.05
C ILE A 332 -11.80 -4.49 22.26
N ASP A 333 -12.39 -5.03 21.20
CA ASP A 333 -13.26 -6.21 21.25
C ASP A 333 -12.52 -7.46 21.78
N ASN A 334 -11.22 -7.58 21.48
CA ASN A 334 -10.38 -8.66 22.01
C ASN A 334 -9.87 -8.42 23.45
N LEU A 335 -9.95 -7.19 23.95
CA LEU A 335 -9.68 -6.85 25.35
C LEU A 335 -10.93 -6.94 26.24
N ALA A 336 -12.11 -7.19 25.66
CA ALA A 336 -13.36 -7.35 26.38
C ALA A 336 -13.30 -8.51 27.39
N VAL A 337 -13.68 -8.22 28.64
CA VAL A 337 -13.69 -9.22 29.73
C VAL A 337 -14.86 -10.19 29.60
N SER A 338 -15.99 -9.73 29.05
CA SER A 338 -17.19 -10.54 28.88
C SER A 338 -17.63 -10.61 27.41
N LYS A 339 -18.28 -11.71 27.04
CA LYS A 339 -18.84 -11.89 25.69
C LYS A 339 -19.91 -10.84 25.35
N LYS A 340 -20.58 -10.26 26.35
CA LYS A 340 -21.60 -9.23 26.14
C LYS A 340 -21.00 -7.88 25.73
N ASP A 341 -19.72 -7.65 26.05
CA ASP A 341 -19.02 -6.42 25.69
C ASP A 341 -18.36 -6.53 24.30
N LYS A 342 -18.44 -7.70 23.66
CA LYS A 342 -18.03 -7.89 22.26
C LYS A 342 -19.14 -7.44 21.33
N PHE A 343 -18.80 -6.53 20.43
CA PHE A 343 -19.72 -5.89 19.50
C PHE A 343 -19.42 -6.18 18.03
N LEU A 344 -18.23 -6.71 17.71
CA LEU A 344 -17.90 -7.11 16.35
C LEU A 344 -18.57 -8.44 15.98
N ARG A 345 -18.92 -8.56 14.70
CA ARG A 345 -19.36 -9.80 14.07
C ARG A 345 -18.16 -10.52 13.43
N ASP A 346 -18.35 -11.79 13.10
CA ASP A 346 -17.36 -12.53 12.34
C ASP A 346 -17.06 -11.84 11.01
N PHE A 347 -15.78 -11.62 10.72
CA PHE A 347 -15.34 -10.96 9.50
C PHE A 347 -15.67 -11.80 8.27
N TYR A 348 -16.23 -11.15 7.25
CA TYR A 348 -16.65 -11.79 6.01
C TYR A 348 -16.17 -11.07 4.76
N TYR A 349 -16.70 -9.86 4.48
CA TYR A 349 -16.33 -9.10 3.30
C TYR A 349 -15.95 -7.65 3.66
N CYS A 350 -14.81 -7.20 3.14
CA CYS A 350 -14.33 -5.83 3.29
C CYS A 350 -13.96 -5.23 1.93
N ILE A 351 -14.37 -3.98 1.69
CA ILE A 351 -13.87 -3.15 0.59
C ILE A 351 -13.02 -2.05 1.20
N ILE A 352 -11.79 -1.89 0.70
CA ILE A 352 -10.86 -0.85 1.13
C ILE A 352 -10.79 0.23 0.04
N ASP A 353 -11.30 1.41 0.33
CA ASP A 353 -11.12 2.62 -0.47
C ASP A 353 -9.73 3.21 -0.24
N GLU A 354 -9.13 3.76 -1.30
CA GLU A 354 -7.71 4.12 -1.37
C GLU A 354 -6.81 3.00 -0.82
N ALA A 355 -6.92 1.84 -1.47
CA ALA A 355 -6.32 0.60 -1.02
C ALA A 355 -4.80 0.66 -0.89
N ASP A 356 -4.11 1.40 -1.74
CA ASP A 356 -2.67 1.70 -1.63
C ASP A 356 -2.36 2.45 -0.34
N SER A 357 -3.06 3.55 -0.06
CA SER A 357 -2.84 4.32 1.17
C SER A 357 -3.13 3.53 2.44
N VAL A 358 -4.14 2.65 2.43
CA VAL A 358 -4.51 1.86 3.62
C VAL A 358 -3.66 0.61 3.78
N LEU A 359 -3.43 -0.15 2.71
CA LEU A 359 -2.80 -1.47 2.78
C LEU A 359 -1.27 -1.41 2.62
N LEU A 360 -0.73 -0.32 2.07
CA LEU A 360 0.71 -0.14 1.88
C LEU A 360 1.21 0.97 2.81
N ASP A 361 0.82 2.22 2.58
CA ASP A 361 1.38 3.38 3.30
C ASP A 361 1.08 3.34 4.80
N SER A 362 -0.19 3.18 5.17
CA SER A 362 -0.61 3.10 6.58
C SER A 362 -0.12 1.82 7.26
N ALA A 363 0.19 0.78 6.48
CA ALA A 363 0.55 -0.55 6.97
C ALA A 363 1.99 -0.65 7.46
N GLN A 364 2.78 0.43 7.36
CA GLN A 364 4.16 0.49 7.86
C GLN A 364 4.24 0.50 9.39
N THR A 365 3.21 0.98 10.08
CA THR A 365 3.17 1.05 11.55
C THR A 365 2.05 0.18 12.11
N PRO A 366 2.31 -0.62 13.15
CA PRO A 366 1.27 -1.41 13.78
C PRO A 366 0.28 -0.52 14.55
N LEU A 367 -0.97 -0.94 14.59
CA LEU A 367 -1.95 -0.38 15.52
C LEU A 367 -1.63 -0.86 16.93
N VAL A 368 -1.59 0.07 17.89
CA VAL A 368 -1.26 -0.22 19.29
C VAL A 368 -2.25 0.47 20.21
N ILE A 369 -2.93 -0.31 21.07
CA ILE A 369 -3.66 0.25 22.21
C ILE A 369 -2.68 0.38 23.37
N SER A 370 -2.47 1.61 23.82
CA SER A 370 -1.76 1.89 25.06
C SER A 370 -2.76 2.11 26.18
N GLY A 371 -2.47 1.56 27.36
CA GLY A 371 -3.26 1.82 28.56
C GLY A 371 -2.37 2.22 29.72
N ALA A 372 -2.91 3.10 30.57
CA ALA A 372 -2.30 3.42 31.85
C ALA A 372 -2.61 2.29 32.87
N PRO A 373 -1.68 1.97 33.78
CA PRO A 373 -1.99 1.11 34.91
C PRO A 373 -3.11 1.75 35.75
N ARG A 374 -4.02 0.91 36.30
CA ARG A 374 -5.20 1.37 37.05
C ARG A 374 -4.87 2.25 38.27
N VAL A 375 -3.67 2.09 38.82
CA VAL A 375 -3.14 2.89 39.93
C VAL A 375 -1.73 3.30 39.55
N GLN A 376 -1.48 4.61 39.49
CA GLN A 376 -0.11 5.09 39.43
C GLN A 376 0.58 4.74 40.73
N SER A 377 1.80 4.20 40.64
CA SER A 377 2.61 3.94 41.81
C SER A 377 2.90 5.26 42.52
N ASN A 378 2.26 5.49 43.68
CA ASN A 378 2.62 6.57 44.60
C ASN A 378 3.97 6.32 45.28
N LEU A 379 4.61 5.17 45.01
CA LEU A 379 5.85 4.75 45.62
C LEU A 379 7.06 5.43 44.99
N HIS A 380 6.98 5.99 43.78
CA HIS A 380 8.14 6.59 43.11
C HIS A 380 8.83 7.66 43.97
N GLN A 381 8.06 8.58 44.56
CA GLN A 381 8.62 9.64 45.42
C GLN A 381 9.16 9.10 46.75
N VAL A 382 8.42 8.20 47.39
CA VAL A 382 8.82 7.65 48.70
C VAL A 382 10.05 6.75 48.58
N THR A 383 10.13 5.95 47.51
CA THR A 383 11.27 5.08 47.24
C THR A 383 12.48 5.87 46.76
N ASP A 384 12.30 6.94 45.99
CA ASP A 384 13.37 7.90 45.70
C ASP A 384 13.97 8.50 46.98
N TYR A 385 13.11 9.01 47.87
CA TYR A 385 13.56 9.53 49.17
C TYR A 385 14.32 8.48 49.98
N PHE A 386 13.80 7.25 50.06
CA PHE A 386 14.50 6.16 50.74
C PHE A 386 15.89 5.89 50.15
N VAL A 387 15.98 5.77 48.82
CA VAL A 387 17.22 5.48 48.10
C VAL A 387 18.26 6.59 48.31
N SER A 388 17.83 7.85 48.39
CA SER A 388 18.72 8.98 48.70
C SER A 388 19.43 8.85 50.07
N THR A 389 18.89 8.03 50.98
CA THR A 389 19.52 7.77 52.30
C THR A 389 20.55 6.65 52.26
N LEU A 390 20.65 5.88 51.18
CA LEU A 390 21.48 4.67 51.09
C LEU A 390 22.92 4.98 50.67
N GLN A 391 23.87 4.21 51.19
CA GLN A 391 25.29 4.32 50.83
C GLN A 391 25.72 3.14 49.94
N GLN A 392 26.27 3.44 48.76
CA GLN A 392 26.85 2.43 47.86
C GLN A 392 27.99 1.66 48.57
N LYS A 393 28.14 0.37 48.27
CA LYS A 393 29.06 -0.59 48.90
C LYS A 393 28.76 -0.94 50.36
N LYS A 394 27.74 -0.34 50.98
CA LYS A 394 27.28 -0.70 52.33
C LYS A 394 25.85 -1.19 52.31
N ASP A 395 24.95 -0.38 51.76
CA ASP A 395 23.52 -0.64 51.72
C ASP A 395 23.09 -1.23 50.37
N TYR A 396 23.83 -0.96 49.29
CA TYR A 396 23.57 -1.54 47.97
C TYR A 396 24.85 -1.67 47.15
N GLU A 397 24.81 -2.52 46.13
CA GLU A 397 25.90 -2.77 45.19
C GLU A 397 25.43 -2.52 43.74
N VAL A 398 26.41 -2.26 42.88
CA VAL A 398 26.20 -1.96 41.45
C VAL A 398 27.26 -2.70 40.65
N GLU A 399 26.83 -3.53 39.71
CA GLU A 399 27.71 -4.25 38.78
C GLU A 399 27.03 -4.32 37.42
N ASP A 400 27.74 -3.99 36.35
CA ASP A 400 27.24 -4.03 34.97
C ASP A 400 25.85 -3.39 34.77
N LYS A 401 25.65 -2.21 35.36
CA LYS A 401 24.38 -1.46 35.33
C LYS A 401 23.19 -2.18 36.01
N ASN A 402 23.45 -3.24 36.76
CA ASN A 402 22.51 -3.88 37.66
C ASN A 402 22.73 -3.37 39.08
N VAL A 403 21.66 -3.34 39.87
CA VAL A 403 21.66 -2.84 41.25
C VAL A 403 20.95 -3.84 42.15
N TRP A 404 21.49 -4.08 43.34
CA TRP A 404 20.83 -4.88 44.37
C TRP A 404 21.15 -4.37 45.76
N LEU A 405 20.21 -4.57 46.70
CA LEU A 405 20.43 -4.26 48.11
C LEU A 405 21.34 -5.30 48.74
N THR A 406 22.22 -4.87 49.64
CA THR A 406 22.94 -5.78 50.54
C THR A 406 22.01 -6.22 51.69
N GLY A 407 22.41 -7.20 52.50
CA GLY A 407 21.66 -7.57 53.71
C GLY A 407 21.34 -6.38 54.62
N ARG A 408 22.29 -5.46 54.79
CA ARG A 408 22.10 -4.21 55.54
C ARG A 408 21.09 -3.27 54.86
N GLY A 409 21.11 -3.16 53.54
CA GLY A 409 20.13 -2.38 52.79
C GLY A 409 18.71 -2.93 52.91
N ILE A 410 18.57 -4.26 52.92
CA ILE A 410 17.29 -4.96 53.14
C ILE A 410 16.75 -4.63 54.53
N GLU A 411 17.55 -4.79 55.60
CA GLU A 411 17.12 -4.45 56.96
C GLU A 411 16.70 -2.96 57.08
N LYS A 412 17.41 -2.07 56.40
CA LYS A 412 17.08 -0.63 56.40
C LYS A 412 15.79 -0.35 55.65
N ALA A 413 15.54 -1.03 54.53
CA ALA A 413 14.28 -0.96 53.80
C ALA A 413 13.11 -1.46 54.65
N GLU A 414 13.27 -2.63 55.28
CA GLU A 414 12.25 -3.23 56.15
C GLU A 414 11.86 -2.30 57.31
N ARG A 415 12.84 -1.63 57.92
CA ARG A 415 12.57 -0.61 58.95
C ARG A 415 11.92 0.65 58.39
N PHE A 416 12.37 1.16 57.25
CA PHE A 416 11.87 2.39 56.66
C PHE A 416 10.41 2.26 56.21
N PHE A 417 10.07 1.14 55.59
CA PHE A 417 8.72 0.86 55.07
C PHE A 417 7.84 0.10 56.05
N ALA A 418 8.34 -0.20 57.25
CA ALA A 418 7.65 -0.98 58.29
C ALA A 418 7.10 -2.32 57.78
N THR A 419 7.97 -3.11 57.13
CA THR A 419 7.63 -4.43 56.60
C THR A 419 8.49 -5.52 57.26
N ASP A 420 7.87 -6.62 57.68
CA ASP A 420 8.62 -7.73 58.33
C ASP A 420 9.52 -8.50 57.35
N HIS A 421 9.06 -8.67 56.10
CA HIS A 421 9.80 -9.34 55.03
C HIS A 421 9.65 -8.57 53.72
N LEU A 422 10.74 -7.95 53.27
CA LEU A 422 10.76 -7.14 52.05
C LEU A 422 10.36 -7.98 50.82
N PHE A 423 10.86 -9.22 50.72
CA PHE A 423 10.67 -10.13 49.57
C PHE A 423 9.37 -10.96 49.58
N SER A 424 8.40 -10.57 50.41
CA SER A 424 7.07 -11.18 50.40
C SER A 424 6.29 -10.81 49.13
N ARG A 425 5.29 -11.62 48.77
CA ARG A 425 4.49 -11.43 47.54
C ARG A 425 3.71 -10.12 47.58
N GLU A 426 3.29 -9.72 48.78
CA GLU A 426 2.54 -8.50 49.08
C GLU A 426 3.38 -7.24 48.83
N ASN A 427 4.70 -7.34 48.94
CA ASN A 427 5.65 -6.22 48.79
C ASN A 427 6.32 -6.16 47.40
N TYR A 428 5.84 -6.95 46.43
CA TYR A 428 6.42 -6.99 45.09
C TYR A 428 6.54 -5.61 44.43
N ASP A 429 5.48 -4.80 44.50
CA ASP A 429 5.49 -3.45 43.91
C ASP A 429 6.47 -2.53 44.65
N LEU A 430 6.59 -2.66 45.97
CA LEU A 430 7.56 -1.89 46.76
C LEU A 430 9.00 -2.20 46.34
N ILE A 431 9.38 -3.48 46.30
CA ILE A 431 10.72 -3.89 45.84
C ILE A 431 11.00 -3.37 44.44
N ARG A 432 10.04 -3.57 43.52
CA ARG A 432 10.19 -3.11 42.14
C ARG A 432 10.51 -1.62 42.09
N ASN A 433 9.77 -0.78 42.84
CA ASN A 433 10.02 0.66 42.87
C ASN A 433 11.36 1.02 43.53
N ILE A 434 11.79 0.32 44.60
CA ILE A 434 13.11 0.52 45.20
C ILE A 434 14.23 0.23 44.19
N VAL A 435 14.13 -0.85 43.43
CA VAL A 435 15.13 -1.21 42.41
C VAL A 435 15.15 -0.17 41.28
N LEU A 436 13.99 0.31 40.82
CA LEU A 436 13.91 1.36 39.80
C LEU A 436 14.54 2.68 40.28
N ALA A 437 14.28 3.08 41.53
CA ALA A 437 14.88 4.25 42.15
C ALA A 437 16.40 4.08 42.33
N LEU A 438 16.87 2.93 42.83
CA LEU A 438 18.30 2.61 42.91
C LEU A 438 18.97 2.73 41.54
N LYS A 439 18.35 2.19 40.50
CA LYS A 439 18.87 2.27 39.14
C LYS A 439 18.90 3.71 38.63
N ALA A 440 17.87 4.50 38.90
CA ALA A 440 17.83 5.93 38.55
C ALA A 440 19.00 6.70 39.20
N HIS A 441 19.32 6.42 40.46
CA HIS A 441 20.43 7.06 41.18
C HIS A 441 21.81 6.56 40.79
N ALA A 442 21.97 5.24 40.62
CA ALA A 442 23.28 4.60 40.54
C ALA A 442 23.75 4.27 39.12
N VAL A 443 22.84 4.27 38.13
CA VAL A 443 23.15 3.85 36.75
C VAL A 443 22.95 4.98 35.74
N TYR A 444 21.97 5.85 35.95
CA TYR A 444 21.68 6.96 35.04
C TYR A 444 22.33 8.25 35.53
N GLU A 445 23.17 8.84 34.67
CA GLU A 445 23.90 10.07 34.94
C GLU A 445 23.27 11.25 34.17
N LYS A 446 23.03 12.35 34.88
CA LYS A 446 22.60 13.62 34.30
C LYS A 446 23.70 14.17 33.39
N ASP A 447 23.29 14.80 32.28
CA ASP A 447 24.15 15.35 31.23
C ASP A 447 24.96 14.30 30.44
N LYS A 448 24.65 13.01 30.62
CA LYS A 448 25.26 11.89 29.89
C LYS A 448 24.21 10.94 29.33
N ASP A 449 23.30 10.46 30.17
CA ASP A 449 22.20 9.57 29.75
C ASP A 449 20.89 10.34 29.52
N TYR A 450 20.73 11.50 30.17
CA TYR A 450 19.55 12.35 30.07
C TYR A 450 19.86 13.80 30.46
N VAL A 451 18.97 14.72 30.09
CA VAL A 451 18.93 16.12 30.52
C VAL A 451 17.57 16.46 31.12
N VAL A 452 17.54 17.51 31.94
CA VAL A 452 16.30 18.11 32.44
C VAL A 452 16.08 19.40 31.67
N ASP A 453 15.01 19.47 30.89
CA ASP A 453 14.69 20.61 30.03
C ASP A 453 13.18 20.91 30.12
N ASP A 454 12.82 22.18 30.33
CA ASP A 454 11.43 22.63 30.59
C ASP A 454 10.66 21.83 31.66
N GLY A 455 11.39 21.33 32.67
CA GLY A 455 10.79 20.52 33.74
C GLY A 455 10.41 19.10 33.29
N GLU A 456 10.99 18.60 32.19
CA GLU A 456 10.84 17.24 31.70
C GLU A 456 12.20 16.54 31.55
N ILE A 457 12.20 15.21 31.70
CA ILE A 457 13.37 14.37 31.39
C ILE A 457 13.42 14.13 29.89
N LYS A 458 14.52 14.50 29.23
CA LYS A 458 14.81 14.14 27.84
C LYS A 458 16.03 13.23 27.78
N LEU A 459 15.91 12.08 27.13
CA LEU A 459 17.01 11.12 27.02
C LEU A 459 18.05 11.60 26.00
N LEU A 460 19.32 11.23 26.22
CA LEU A 460 20.39 11.48 25.28
C LEU A 460 20.79 10.19 24.55
N ASP A 461 21.14 10.32 23.27
CA ASP A 461 21.90 9.30 22.57
C ASP A 461 23.35 9.32 23.07
N VAL A 462 23.79 8.22 23.67
CA VAL A 462 25.13 8.06 24.26
C VAL A 462 26.26 8.27 23.24
N GLN A 463 26.02 8.01 21.95
CA GLN A 463 27.04 8.15 20.91
C GLN A 463 27.10 9.58 20.35
N THR A 464 25.95 10.22 20.17
CA THR A 464 25.86 11.49 19.44
C THR A 464 25.59 12.70 20.33
N GLY A 465 25.20 12.48 21.59
CA GLY A 465 24.77 13.53 22.53
C GLY A 465 23.45 14.20 22.13
N ARG A 466 22.75 13.68 21.12
CA ARG A 466 21.50 14.25 20.64
C ARG A 466 20.36 13.93 21.59
N VAL A 467 19.44 14.88 21.74
CA VAL A 467 18.21 14.70 22.51
C VAL A 467 17.24 13.79 21.74
N LEU A 468 16.82 12.71 22.39
CA LEU A 468 15.85 11.75 21.88
C LEU A 468 14.43 12.21 22.22
N ASN A 469 13.92 13.16 21.44
CA ASN A 469 12.57 13.70 21.62
C ASN A 469 11.49 12.61 21.58
N GLY A 470 10.53 12.68 22.50
CA GLY A 470 9.41 11.73 22.59
C GLY A 470 9.76 10.33 23.09
N THR A 471 11.04 10.04 23.39
CA THR A 471 11.47 8.71 23.85
C THR A 471 11.45 8.64 25.37
N LYS A 472 10.79 7.60 25.92
CA LYS A 472 10.75 7.32 27.37
C LYS A 472 11.31 5.95 27.70
N LEU A 473 11.93 5.83 28.87
CA LEU A 473 12.37 4.54 29.41
C LEU A 473 11.16 3.69 29.82
N ARG A 474 11.23 2.39 29.55
CA ARG A 474 10.12 1.46 29.78
C ARG A 474 10.03 0.99 31.24
N GLY A 475 8.90 0.38 31.59
CA GLY A 475 8.75 -0.40 32.82
C GLY A 475 8.86 0.42 34.10
N GLY A 476 8.44 1.70 34.10
CA GLY A 476 8.49 2.59 35.26
C GLY A 476 9.84 3.27 35.50
N GLN A 477 10.86 2.99 34.69
CA GLN A 477 12.20 3.54 34.88
C GLN A 477 12.25 5.05 34.59
N HIS A 478 11.47 5.54 33.62
CA HIS A 478 11.42 6.97 33.32
C HIS A 478 10.80 7.76 34.49
N GLN A 479 9.74 7.22 35.09
CA GLN A 479 9.08 7.79 36.26
C GLN A 479 10.00 7.83 37.49
N ALA A 480 10.85 6.82 37.68
CA ALA A 480 11.86 6.85 38.74
C ALA A 480 12.93 7.93 38.50
N LEU A 481 13.28 8.21 37.24
CA LEU A 481 14.20 9.30 36.89
C LEU A 481 13.55 10.68 37.06
N GLU A 482 12.27 10.80 36.68
CA GLU A 482 11.45 11.99 36.94
C GLU A 482 11.35 12.29 38.44
N ALA A 483 11.16 11.25 39.27
CA ALA A 483 11.16 11.37 40.72
C ALA A 483 12.52 11.85 41.26
N LYS A 484 13.63 11.25 40.81
CA LYS A 484 15.00 11.62 41.19
C LYS A 484 15.31 13.10 40.93
N GLU A 485 14.91 13.62 39.78
CA GLU A 485 15.14 15.02 39.41
C GLU A 485 14.05 15.98 39.92
N ASN A 486 13.09 15.46 40.70
CA ASN A 486 11.98 16.21 41.26
C ASN A 486 11.15 16.97 40.20
N VAL A 487 10.95 16.33 39.04
CA VAL A 487 10.06 16.83 37.99
C VAL A 487 8.69 16.14 38.04
N LYS A 488 7.73 16.65 37.27
CA LYS A 488 6.37 16.09 37.25
C LYS A 488 6.41 14.65 36.70
N ILE A 489 6.07 13.68 37.55
CA ILE A 489 6.00 12.27 37.16
C ILE A 489 4.88 12.09 36.13
N THR A 490 5.24 11.54 34.98
CA THR A 490 4.33 11.29 33.87
C THR A 490 3.67 9.93 33.99
N MET A 491 2.47 9.78 33.42
CA MET A 491 1.76 8.51 33.47
C MET A 491 2.54 7.43 32.73
N GLU A 492 2.75 6.27 33.36
CA GLU A 492 3.28 5.10 32.66
C GLU A 492 2.25 4.64 31.62
N SER A 493 2.64 4.58 30.34
CA SER A 493 1.85 3.94 29.30
C SER A 493 2.47 2.59 28.95
N ARG A 494 1.64 1.56 28.80
CA ARG A 494 2.06 0.25 28.31
C ARG A 494 1.19 -0.16 27.13
N ALA A 495 1.81 -0.75 26.11
CA ALA A 495 1.10 -1.39 25.03
C ALA A 495 0.32 -2.60 25.60
N MET A 496 -1.01 -2.55 25.50
CA MET A 496 -1.92 -3.62 25.96
C MET A 496 -2.19 -4.64 24.85
N ALA A 497 -2.32 -4.16 23.61
CA ALA A 497 -2.54 -5.00 22.44
C ALA A 497 -1.99 -4.31 21.19
N SER A 498 -1.58 -5.10 20.21
CA SER A 498 -1.13 -4.59 18.91
C SER A 498 -1.50 -5.54 17.77
N ILE A 499 -1.71 -4.98 16.58
CA ILE A 499 -1.86 -5.74 15.34
C ILE A 499 -1.34 -4.92 14.15
N THR A 500 -0.76 -5.57 13.15
CA THR A 500 -0.40 -4.94 11.88
C THR A 500 -1.63 -4.83 10.97
N TYR A 501 -1.67 -3.87 10.03
CA TYR A 501 -2.80 -3.82 9.09
C TYR A 501 -2.84 -5.05 8.17
N GLN A 502 -1.67 -5.59 7.81
CA GLN A 502 -1.52 -6.82 7.04
C GLN A 502 -2.25 -7.98 7.72
N ASP A 503 -1.91 -8.27 8.99
CA ASP A 503 -2.53 -9.35 9.76
C ASP A 503 -4.00 -9.07 10.04
N PHE A 504 -4.37 -7.80 10.23
CA PHE A 504 -5.75 -7.42 10.48
C PHE A 504 -6.65 -7.68 9.27
N PHE A 505 -6.30 -7.14 8.09
CA PHE A 505 -7.11 -7.30 6.89
C PHE A 505 -7.09 -8.73 6.36
N ASN A 506 -6.03 -9.50 6.59
CA ASN A 506 -6.01 -10.93 6.25
C ASN A 506 -6.98 -11.79 7.07
N LYS A 507 -7.63 -11.25 8.12
CA LYS A 507 -8.73 -11.92 8.82
C LYS A 507 -10.04 -11.92 8.04
N PHE A 508 -10.19 -11.05 7.05
CA PHE A 508 -11.37 -11.05 6.17
C PHE A 508 -11.21 -12.16 5.12
N PRO A 509 -12.10 -13.17 5.09
CA PRO A 509 -12.05 -14.24 4.10
C PRO A 509 -12.14 -13.72 2.66
N LYS A 510 -12.86 -12.61 2.47
CA LYS A 510 -12.95 -11.90 1.20
C LYS A 510 -12.63 -10.43 1.43
N LYS A 511 -11.69 -9.91 0.66
CA LYS A 511 -11.29 -8.51 0.70
C LYS A 511 -11.06 -8.01 -0.72
N ALA A 512 -11.37 -6.75 -0.94
CA ALA A 512 -11.26 -6.06 -2.21
C ALA A 512 -10.91 -4.60 -1.95
N GLY A 513 -10.53 -3.86 -2.97
CA GLY A 513 -10.24 -2.44 -2.78
C GLY A 513 -10.29 -1.64 -4.06
N MET A 514 -10.19 -0.33 -3.93
CA MET A 514 -10.21 0.57 -5.08
C MET A 514 -9.17 1.66 -4.86
N THR A 515 -8.47 2.03 -5.93
CA THR A 515 -7.40 3.04 -5.93
C THR A 515 -7.22 3.60 -7.34
N GLY A 516 -6.60 4.77 -7.47
CA GLY A 516 -6.20 5.32 -8.77
C GLY A 516 -4.89 4.76 -9.33
N THR A 517 -4.09 4.08 -8.50
CA THR A 517 -2.64 3.94 -8.72
C THR A 517 -2.11 2.52 -8.52
N GLY A 518 -2.98 1.52 -8.39
CA GLY A 518 -2.60 0.16 -7.98
C GLY A 518 -1.73 -0.65 -8.97
N ILE A 519 -1.57 -0.22 -10.22
CA ILE A 519 -0.86 -1.00 -11.26
C ILE A 519 0.61 -1.21 -10.95
N TYR A 520 1.20 -0.28 -10.20
CA TYR A 520 2.62 -0.30 -9.86
C TYR A 520 2.90 -1.28 -8.71
N ASP A 521 1.89 -1.53 -7.86
CA ASP A 521 2.03 -2.31 -6.61
C ASP A 521 1.40 -3.71 -6.70
N ILE A 522 1.16 -4.22 -7.91
CA ILE A 522 0.52 -5.54 -8.14
C ILE A 522 1.22 -6.67 -7.40
N ALA A 523 2.55 -6.66 -7.38
CA ALA A 523 3.35 -7.71 -6.75
C ALA A 523 3.07 -7.74 -5.24
N GLU A 524 3.09 -6.57 -4.61
CA GLU A 524 2.91 -6.41 -3.17
C GLU A 524 1.47 -6.76 -2.73
N PHE A 525 0.46 -6.26 -3.44
CA PHE A 525 -0.94 -6.62 -3.18
C PHE A 525 -1.18 -8.14 -3.25
N LYS A 526 -0.56 -8.80 -4.23
CA LYS A 526 -0.72 -10.24 -4.40
C LYS A 526 0.04 -11.03 -3.34
N GLU A 527 1.26 -10.63 -3.02
CA GLU A 527 2.11 -11.34 -2.06
C GLU A 527 1.60 -11.22 -0.62
N ILE A 528 1.24 -10.01 -0.19
CA ILE A 528 0.86 -9.73 1.20
C ILE A 528 -0.61 -10.05 1.45
N TYR A 529 -1.48 -9.71 0.50
CA TYR A 529 -2.94 -9.77 0.70
C TYR A 529 -3.63 -10.82 -0.18
N GLY A 530 -2.94 -11.41 -1.16
CA GLY A 530 -3.55 -12.39 -2.07
C GLY A 530 -4.61 -11.78 -3.00
N VAL A 531 -4.56 -10.46 -3.23
CA VAL A 531 -5.52 -9.76 -4.11
C VAL A 531 -4.85 -9.35 -5.42
N GLY A 532 -5.56 -9.50 -6.54
CA GLY A 532 -5.11 -9.02 -7.85
C GLY A 532 -5.48 -7.56 -8.06
N VAL A 533 -4.89 -6.90 -9.05
CA VAL A 533 -5.29 -5.55 -9.49
C VAL A 533 -5.85 -5.64 -10.89
N VAL A 534 -7.03 -5.06 -11.09
CA VAL A 534 -7.74 -5.04 -12.36
C VAL A 534 -7.90 -3.59 -12.82
N PRO A 535 -7.22 -3.17 -13.90
CA PRO A 535 -7.40 -1.84 -14.46
C PRO A 535 -8.77 -1.73 -15.12
N ILE A 536 -9.55 -0.76 -14.67
CA ILE A 536 -10.86 -0.44 -15.22
C ILE A 536 -10.71 0.68 -16.24
N PRO A 537 -11.30 0.56 -17.45
CA PRO A 537 -11.23 1.64 -18.44
C PRO A 537 -11.93 2.89 -17.91
N THR A 538 -11.45 4.06 -18.30
CA THR A 538 -12.11 5.33 -18.00
C THR A 538 -13.42 5.47 -18.77
N ARG A 539 -14.37 6.21 -18.21
CA ARG A 539 -15.64 6.48 -18.90
C ARG A 539 -15.41 7.31 -20.17
N ASN A 540 -14.61 8.36 -20.03
CA ASN A 540 -14.28 9.29 -21.09
C ASN A 540 -12.79 9.18 -21.41
N GLU A 541 -12.42 9.60 -22.62
CA GLU A 541 -11.02 9.74 -22.99
C GLU A 541 -10.34 10.79 -22.11
N ILE A 542 -9.18 10.45 -21.56
CA ILE A 542 -8.34 11.38 -20.81
C ILE A 542 -7.73 12.34 -21.82
N LYS A 543 -8.13 13.61 -21.75
CA LYS A 543 -7.54 14.71 -22.54
C LYS A 543 -6.44 15.45 -21.79
N ARG A 544 -6.04 14.93 -20.64
CA ARG A 544 -5.05 15.51 -19.76
C ARG A 544 -3.65 15.42 -20.36
N ILE A 545 -2.96 16.55 -20.37
CA ILE A 545 -1.56 16.62 -20.79
C ILE A 545 -0.71 16.55 -19.52
N ASP A 546 0.08 15.49 -19.42
CA ASP A 546 1.05 15.30 -18.35
C ASP A 546 2.42 15.72 -18.90
N TYR A 547 2.97 16.82 -18.42
CA TYR A 547 4.28 17.31 -18.84
C TYR A 547 5.42 16.53 -18.19
N PRO A 548 6.61 16.48 -18.82
CA PRO A 548 7.78 15.85 -18.22
C PRO A 548 8.23 16.61 -16.97
N ASP A 549 8.75 15.86 -16.00
CA ASP A 549 9.25 16.43 -14.74
C ASP A 549 10.40 17.44 -14.98
N ARG A 550 10.36 18.57 -14.27
CA ARG A 550 11.42 19.58 -14.25
C ARG A 550 12.33 19.34 -13.03
N ILE A 551 13.61 19.11 -13.26
CA ILE A 551 14.60 18.81 -12.20
C ILE A 551 15.48 20.05 -11.96
N PHE A 552 15.65 20.41 -10.69
CA PHE A 552 16.42 21.59 -10.26
C PHE A 552 17.61 21.18 -9.37
N GLY A 553 18.64 22.03 -9.30
CA GLY A 553 19.84 21.75 -8.51
C GLY A 553 19.63 21.87 -7.01
N ASN A 554 18.66 22.68 -6.60
CA ASN A 554 18.28 22.89 -5.20
C ASN A 554 16.80 23.26 -5.06
N VAL A 555 16.30 23.22 -3.82
CA VAL A 555 14.88 23.45 -3.48
C VAL A 555 14.46 24.90 -3.69
N GLU A 556 15.37 25.85 -3.48
CA GLU A 556 15.08 27.28 -3.64
C GLU A 556 14.80 27.62 -5.11
N GLU A 557 15.65 27.15 -6.03
CA GLU A 557 15.44 27.26 -7.48
C GLU A 557 14.13 26.60 -7.92
N GLN A 558 13.82 25.41 -7.40
CA GLN A 558 12.58 24.70 -7.69
C GLN A 558 11.36 25.51 -7.25
N LEU A 559 11.36 26.05 -6.03
CA LEU A 559 10.26 26.83 -5.48
C LEU A 559 10.04 28.12 -6.26
N TYR A 560 11.11 28.86 -6.58
CA TYR A 560 10.99 30.06 -7.40
C TYR A 560 10.46 29.75 -8.79
N ALA A 561 10.96 28.70 -9.45
CA ALA A 561 10.47 28.30 -10.76
C ALA A 561 9.00 27.87 -10.72
N ALA A 562 8.57 27.16 -9.68
CA ALA A 562 7.17 26.79 -9.48
C ALA A 562 6.28 28.03 -9.24
N LEU A 563 6.75 29.00 -8.44
CA LEU A 563 6.01 30.24 -8.16
C LEU A 563 5.87 31.11 -9.41
N ASP A 564 6.94 31.25 -10.21
CA ASP A 564 6.90 32.00 -11.47
C ASP A 564 5.86 31.40 -12.43
N GLU A 565 5.88 30.07 -12.59
CA GLU A 565 4.94 29.33 -13.43
C GLU A 565 3.49 29.45 -12.92
N VAL A 566 3.28 29.35 -11.60
CA VAL A 566 1.96 29.57 -10.97
C VAL A 566 1.47 30.99 -11.21
N MET A 567 2.33 31.99 -11.11
CA MET A 567 1.98 33.39 -11.34
C MET A 567 1.57 33.63 -12.80
N GLU A 568 2.31 33.06 -13.75
CA GLU A 568 1.99 33.12 -15.18
C GLU A 568 0.63 32.47 -15.48
N ILE A 569 0.40 31.26 -14.98
CA ILE A 569 -0.88 30.53 -15.18
C ILE A 569 -2.03 31.27 -14.50
N HIS A 570 -1.85 31.70 -13.26
CA HIS A 570 -2.88 32.41 -12.51
C HIS A 570 -3.26 33.74 -13.18
N ALA A 571 -2.32 34.43 -13.84
CA ALA A 571 -2.60 35.64 -14.60
C ALA A 571 -3.57 35.41 -15.78
N THR A 572 -3.67 34.19 -16.30
CA THR A 572 -4.66 33.81 -17.33
C THR A 572 -6.07 33.56 -16.76
N GLY A 573 -6.20 33.44 -15.43
CA GLY A 573 -7.43 33.05 -14.74
C GLY A 573 -7.63 31.53 -14.64
N GLN A 574 -6.67 30.71 -15.07
CA GLN A 574 -6.71 29.26 -14.93
C GLN A 574 -6.54 28.85 -13.45
N PRO A 575 -7.38 27.93 -12.92
CA PRO A 575 -7.23 27.44 -11.55
C PRO A 575 -5.99 26.56 -11.41
N VAL A 576 -5.29 26.70 -10.29
CA VAL A 576 -4.05 25.98 -9.99
C VAL A 576 -4.21 25.22 -8.66
N LEU A 577 -3.78 23.96 -8.64
CA LEU A 577 -3.64 23.16 -7.43
C LEU A 577 -2.15 22.87 -7.21
N LEU A 578 -1.62 23.35 -6.09
CA LEU A 578 -0.26 23.04 -5.65
C LEU A 578 -0.30 21.97 -4.56
N ILE A 579 0.59 20.99 -4.69
CA ILE A 579 0.72 19.88 -3.75
C ILE A 579 2.14 19.97 -3.18
N SER A 580 2.26 20.08 -1.86
CA SER A 580 3.52 20.02 -1.14
C SER A 580 3.59 18.75 -0.28
N GLU A 581 4.80 18.29 0.01
CA GLU A 581 5.00 17.12 0.88
C GLU A 581 4.78 17.42 2.37
N SER A 582 4.84 18.71 2.76
CA SER A 582 4.78 19.12 4.15
C SER A 582 4.10 20.47 4.32
N ILE A 583 3.51 20.68 5.49
CA ILE A 583 2.85 21.94 5.87
C ILE A 583 3.85 23.11 5.95
N ALA A 584 5.13 22.83 6.20
CA ALA A 584 6.15 23.84 6.38
C ALA A 584 6.67 24.43 5.06
N MET A 585 6.46 23.70 3.95
CA MET A 585 6.79 24.08 2.59
C MET A 585 5.59 24.76 1.94
#